data_AF-A0A6L4ZPZ8-F1
#
_entry.id   AF-A0A6L4ZPZ8-F1
#
_cell.length_a   1.000
_cell.length_b   1.000
_cell.length_c   1.000
_cell.angle_alpha   90.00
_cell.angle_beta   90.00
_cell.angle_gamma   90.00
#
_symmetry.space_group_name_H-M   'P 1'
#
loop_
_entity.id
_entity.type
_entity.pdbx_description
1 polymer ?
#
loop_
_entity_poly.entity_id
_entity_poly.type
_entity_poly.pdbx_seq_one_letter_code
_entity_poly.pdbx_strand_id
1 'polypeptide(L)'
;NQISWVIVINENEIESINPKEAESGKSFLWKLALWGNYRDKKAINKLQKLFRSTLNEFDDEIKKRKLCRGLDLKNNSNPQEVDHLPEITGKRVFDPNLIEKHRFSIPEAAFSFISPEKSYVRRRSGQEGLALIQAPHIVINPQYCIFSDQDFIIPDSQVGISTTKEESDLLRALSVFLSSTIIRYYLFFCSASWGIGRGKVNPQDIKNIPIPNFTEPQVKELAKLQEQLAEMESSKACSSSELQSMLDDKIERILKLPKSLSILASDFINIKLTLNTGNRVLTPATKEPSKVDLQSYGECLRTELDDFIGDGKTHHKVSIIYSKSLVICTVEILYSETVMDISIIQISQDDTKLQKISEKLKQKFSQWIYIQRSLFIKEESRLHILKSPQLINWTRSQALKDSDEVISEILANSRNTSEVAS
;
A
#
# COMPACT_ATOMS: atom_id res chain seq x y z
N ASN A 1 -23.46 29.68 -9.78
CA ASN A 1 -23.75 28.34 -9.23
C ASN A 1 -23.01 28.13 -7.93
N GLN A 2 -23.70 28.32 -6.79
CA GLN A 2 -23.18 27.86 -5.50
C GLN A 2 -23.24 26.33 -5.50
N ILE A 3 -22.07 25.69 -5.46
CA ILE A 3 -21.97 24.25 -5.26
C ILE A 3 -22.21 24.03 -3.76
N SER A 4 -23.43 23.63 -3.42
CA SER A 4 -23.75 23.17 -2.07
C SER A 4 -22.97 21.88 -1.80
N TRP A 5 -22.15 21.87 -0.76
CA TRP A 5 -21.35 20.73 -0.35
C TRP A 5 -22.01 20.01 0.80
N VAL A 6 -22.03 18.68 0.73
CA VAL A 6 -22.56 17.79 1.76
C VAL A 6 -21.45 16.82 2.15
N ILE A 7 -21.27 16.60 3.44
CA ILE A 7 -20.37 15.60 4.02
C ILE A 7 -21.19 14.35 4.29
N VAL A 8 -20.74 13.23 3.74
CA VAL A 8 -21.29 11.90 4.04
C VAL A 8 -20.22 11.12 4.79
N ILE A 9 -20.55 10.64 5.99
CA ILE A 9 -19.69 9.78 6.79
C ILE A 9 -20.21 8.36 6.65
N ASN A 10 -19.39 7.43 6.17
CA ASN A 10 -19.77 6.02 6.15
C ASN A 10 -19.52 5.42 7.54
N GLU A 11 -20.44 4.59 8.03
CA GLU A 11 -20.29 3.93 9.34
C GLU A 11 -19.00 3.10 9.44
N ASN A 12 -18.59 2.48 8.33
CA ASN A 12 -17.35 1.68 8.25
C ASN A 12 -16.06 2.50 8.42
N GLU A 13 -16.14 3.84 8.36
CA GLU A 13 -15.03 4.78 8.54
C GLU A 13 -14.94 5.30 9.98
N ILE A 14 -15.89 4.95 10.84
CA ILE A 14 -15.88 5.35 12.25
C ILE A 14 -15.03 4.35 13.04
N GLU A 15 -13.90 4.82 13.54
CA GLU A 15 -12.97 4.01 14.33
C GLU A 15 -12.87 4.57 15.76
N SER A 16 -12.85 3.68 16.75
CA SER A 16 -12.69 4.04 18.17
C SER A 16 -11.23 3.90 18.59
N ILE A 17 -10.68 4.95 19.20
CA ILE A 17 -9.28 4.98 19.65
C ILE A 17 -9.23 4.97 21.18
N ASN A 18 -8.32 4.18 21.75
CA ASN A 18 -8.07 4.20 23.19
C ASN A 18 -7.44 5.55 23.60
N PRO A 19 -8.03 6.32 24.54
CA PRO A 19 -7.49 7.60 24.98
C PRO A 19 -6.03 7.54 25.46
N LYS A 20 -5.63 6.46 26.14
CA LYS A 20 -4.24 6.27 26.61
C LYS A 20 -3.25 6.07 25.46
N GLU A 21 -3.66 5.39 24.39
CA GLU A 21 -2.83 5.30 23.18
C GLU A 21 -2.75 6.68 22.49
N ALA A 22 -3.86 7.43 22.45
CA ALA A 22 -3.93 8.76 21.86
C ALA A 22 -3.01 9.78 22.54
N GLU A 23 -2.92 9.74 23.87
CA GLU A 23 -2.01 10.57 24.67
C GLU A 23 -0.53 10.38 24.30
N SER A 24 -0.13 9.24 23.75
CA SER A 24 1.26 8.99 23.36
C SER A 24 1.75 9.88 22.21
N GLY A 25 0.84 10.54 21.47
CA GLY A 25 1.18 11.43 20.36
C GLY A 25 1.84 10.74 19.16
N LYS A 26 1.90 9.41 19.12
CA LYS A 26 2.53 8.65 18.02
C LYS A 26 1.75 8.82 16.72
N SER A 27 2.41 9.33 15.67
CA SER A 27 1.79 9.54 14.35
C SER A 27 1.14 8.27 13.77
N PHE A 28 1.75 7.11 14.01
CA PHE A 28 1.22 5.80 13.58
C PHE A 28 -0.23 5.56 14.00
N LEU A 29 -0.61 5.94 15.23
CA LEU A 29 -1.96 5.75 15.74
C LEU A 29 -2.98 6.59 14.98
N TRP A 30 -2.69 7.87 14.77
CA TRP A 30 -3.56 8.78 14.05
C TRP A 30 -3.69 8.41 12.56
N LYS A 31 -2.62 7.88 11.97
CA LYS A 31 -2.66 7.34 10.61
C LYS A 31 -3.53 6.10 10.52
N LEU A 32 -3.40 5.17 11.46
CA LEU A 32 -4.27 4.01 11.52
C LEU A 32 -5.73 4.43 11.67
N ALA A 33 -6.04 5.38 12.55
CA ALA A 33 -7.41 5.85 12.75
C ALA A 33 -8.01 6.53 11.52
N LEU A 34 -7.19 7.22 10.72
CA LEU A 34 -7.67 7.93 9.53
C LEU A 34 -7.74 7.04 8.29
N TRP A 35 -6.80 6.11 8.13
CA TRP A 35 -6.57 5.41 6.85
C TRP A 35 -6.76 3.90 6.93
N GLY A 36 -6.63 3.33 8.12
CA GLY A 36 -6.61 1.89 8.34
C GLY A 36 -7.68 1.43 9.32
N ASN A 37 -7.52 0.19 9.76
CA ASN A 37 -8.33 -0.45 10.79
C ASN A 37 -7.44 -1.42 11.60
N TYR A 38 -8.06 -2.24 12.43
CA TYR A 38 -7.35 -3.19 13.27
C TYR A 38 -6.54 -4.24 12.47
N ARG A 39 -6.99 -4.65 11.27
CA ARG A 39 -6.23 -5.55 10.39
C ARG A 39 -4.98 -4.88 9.85
N ASP A 40 -5.04 -3.58 9.54
CA ASP A 40 -3.85 -2.82 9.14
C ASP A 40 -2.83 -2.75 10.29
N LYS A 41 -3.27 -2.48 11.53
CA LYS A 41 -2.40 -2.53 12.73
C LYS A 41 -1.72 -3.90 12.86
N LYS A 42 -2.48 -4.99 12.68
CA LYS A 42 -1.96 -6.36 12.72
C LYS A 42 -0.99 -6.66 11.58
N ALA A 43 -1.27 -6.16 10.37
CA ALA A 43 -0.44 -6.34 9.19
C ALA A 43 0.93 -5.66 9.34
N ILE A 44 0.96 -4.41 9.77
CA ILE A 44 2.21 -3.68 10.03
C ILE A 44 3.04 -4.37 11.11
N ASN A 45 2.42 -4.76 12.22
CA ASN A 45 3.10 -5.51 13.28
C ASN A 45 3.61 -6.87 12.79
N LYS A 46 2.88 -7.53 11.87
CA LYS A 46 3.30 -8.81 11.29
C LYS A 46 4.51 -8.64 10.39
N LEU A 47 4.56 -7.58 9.59
CA LEU A 47 5.73 -7.24 8.76
C LEU A 47 6.99 -7.04 9.61
N GLN A 48 6.90 -6.26 10.68
CA GLN A 48 8.02 -6.05 11.61
C GLN A 48 8.47 -7.34 12.32
N LYS A 49 7.57 -8.31 12.51
CA LYS A 49 7.91 -9.62 13.11
C LYS A 49 8.52 -10.58 12.10
N LEU A 50 8.05 -10.57 10.85
CA LEU A 50 8.57 -11.39 9.76
C LEU A 50 9.99 -10.96 9.38
N PHE A 51 10.25 -9.67 9.41
CA PHE A 51 11.49 -9.03 9.02
C PHE A 51 12.12 -8.35 10.24
N ARG A 52 12.98 -9.11 10.95
CA ARG A 52 13.55 -8.65 12.22
C ARG A 52 14.61 -7.59 12.05
N SER A 53 15.36 -7.64 10.94
CA SER A 53 16.41 -6.69 10.64
C SER A 53 15.84 -5.46 9.96
N THR A 54 16.43 -4.30 10.22
CA THR A 54 16.10 -3.04 9.55
C THR A 54 17.12 -2.69 8.48
N LEU A 55 16.75 -1.77 7.59
CA LEU A 55 17.67 -1.25 6.58
C LEU A 55 18.91 -0.58 7.20
N ASN A 56 18.77 0.00 8.40
CA ASN A 56 19.91 0.56 9.12
C ASN A 56 20.87 -0.54 9.62
N GLU A 57 20.34 -1.61 10.22
CA GLU A 57 21.15 -2.73 10.69
C GLU A 57 21.85 -3.46 9.52
N PHE A 58 21.19 -3.52 8.37
CA PHE A 58 21.77 -4.04 7.13
C PHE A 58 23.00 -3.28 6.64
N ASP A 59 23.06 -1.97 6.91
CA ASP A 59 24.22 -1.11 6.64
C ASP A 59 25.34 -1.40 7.66
N ASP A 60 24.98 -1.51 8.94
CA ASP A 60 25.92 -1.71 10.05
C ASP A 60 26.58 -3.09 10.07
N GLU A 61 25.84 -4.15 9.70
CA GLU A 61 26.34 -5.54 9.72
C GLU A 61 27.52 -5.76 8.76
N ILE A 62 27.58 -4.98 7.67
CA ILE A 62 28.60 -5.15 6.62
C ILE A 62 29.18 -3.77 6.31
N LYS A 63 30.29 -3.42 6.99
CA LYS A 63 31.06 -2.15 6.86
C LYS A 63 31.43 -1.72 5.43
N LYS A 64 31.15 -2.55 4.42
CA LYS A 64 31.32 -2.27 2.98
C LYS A 64 30.13 -1.52 2.37
N ARG A 65 28.99 -1.45 3.06
CA ARG A 65 27.76 -0.78 2.60
C ARG A 65 27.70 0.62 3.17
N LYS A 66 27.06 1.52 2.44
CA LYS A 66 26.85 2.91 2.88
C LYS A 66 25.43 3.38 2.55
N LEU A 67 24.60 3.50 3.58
CA LEU A 67 23.27 4.12 3.51
C LEU A 67 23.37 5.60 3.91
N CYS A 68 23.38 6.47 2.91
CA CYS A 68 23.48 7.91 3.14
C CYS A 68 22.55 8.73 2.24
N ARG A 69 22.46 10.03 2.54
CA ARG A 69 21.71 10.99 1.74
C ARG A 69 22.56 11.44 0.54
N GLY A 70 21.88 11.76 -0.56
CA GLY A 70 22.53 12.37 -1.72
C GLY A 70 23.20 13.72 -1.41
N LEU A 71 24.01 14.21 -2.35
CA LEU A 71 24.79 15.44 -2.19
C LEU A 71 23.93 16.70 -2.34
N ASP A 72 24.05 17.63 -1.39
CA ASP A 72 23.39 18.95 -1.44
C ASP A 72 24.19 19.91 -2.33
N LEU A 73 23.99 19.74 -3.64
CA LEU A 73 24.59 20.55 -4.69
C LEU A 73 24.11 22.01 -4.58
N LYS A 74 25.07 22.93 -4.61
CA LYS A 74 24.88 24.38 -4.51
C LYS A 74 25.74 25.08 -5.56
N ASN A 75 25.43 26.36 -5.74
CA ASN A 75 26.31 27.29 -6.42
C ASN A 75 27.16 28.04 -5.40
N ASN A 76 28.19 28.75 -5.87
CA ASN A 76 29.02 29.62 -5.02
C ASN A 76 28.33 30.93 -4.60
N SER A 77 27.01 30.90 -4.38
CA SER A 77 26.24 32.09 -4.00
C SER A 77 26.55 32.56 -2.58
N ASN A 78 26.97 31.65 -1.69
CA ASN A 78 27.32 31.98 -0.31
C ASN A 78 28.56 31.18 0.15
N PRO A 79 29.78 31.68 -0.12
CA PRO A 79 31.04 30.94 0.07
C PRO A 79 31.29 30.42 1.49
N GLN A 80 30.67 31.05 2.49
CA GLN A 80 30.82 30.64 3.89
C GLN A 80 30.03 29.37 4.23
N GLU A 81 29.05 28.98 3.42
CA GLU A 81 28.16 27.84 3.67
C GLU A 81 28.40 26.64 2.74
N VAL A 82 29.33 26.77 1.79
CA VAL A 82 29.59 25.78 0.75
C VAL A 82 31.07 25.39 0.70
N ASP A 83 31.33 24.16 0.31
CA ASP A 83 32.66 23.65 0.01
C ASP A 83 32.75 23.32 -1.48
N HIS A 84 33.85 23.70 -2.12
CA HIS A 84 34.09 23.41 -3.53
C HIS A 84 34.60 21.97 -3.68
N LEU A 85 33.94 21.18 -4.51
CA LEU A 85 34.33 19.81 -4.85
C LEU A 85 34.61 19.73 -6.35
N PRO A 86 35.86 19.95 -6.80
CA PRO A 86 36.17 19.89 -8.22
C PRO A 86 35.94 18.50 -8.83
N GLU A 87 36.08 17.44 -8.02
CA GLU A 87 35.93 16.03 -8.41
C GLU A 87 34.53 15.64 -8.92
N ILE A 88 33.50 16.48 -8.67
CA ILE A 88 32.14 16.24 -9.17
C ILE A 88 31.83 16.97 -10.48
N THR A 89 32.73 17.85 -10.93
CA THR A 89 32.55 18.63 -12.17
C THR A 89 32.55 17.69 -13.37
N GLY A 90 31.58 17.85 -14.27
CA GLY A 90 31.46 17.01 -15.48
C GLY A 90 31.00 15.57 -15.22
N LYS A 91 30.70 15.19 -13.97
CA LYS A 91 30.02 13.92 -13.67
C LYS A 91 28.53 14.03 -13.98
N ARG A 92 27.91 12.88 -14.25
CA ARG A 92 26.46 12.77 -14.45
C ARG A 92 25.75 13.01 -13.11
N VAL A 93 24.65 13.72 -13.13
CA VAL A 93 23.75 13.95 -12.00
C VAL A 93 22.35 13.49 -12.38
N PHE A 94 21.75 12.76 -11.47
CA PHE A 94 20.39 12.26 -11.58
C PHE A 94 19.37 13.37 -11.26
N ASP A 95 18.35 13.54 -12.10
CA ASP A 95 17.19 14.40 -11.83
C ASP A 95 15.95 13.58 -11.44
N PRO A 96 15.56 13.57 -10.15
CA PRO A 96 14.39 12.85 -9.66
C PRO A 96 13.06 13.25 -10.32
N ASN A 97 12.96 14.47 -10.85
CA ASN A 97 11.72 14.97 -11.45
C ASN A 97 11.45 14.36 -12.83
N LEU A 98 12.44 13.73 -13.46
CA LEU A 98 12.32 13.13 -14.78
C LEU A 98 11.98 11.62 -14.73
N ILE A 99 11.77 11.06 -13.53
CA ILE A 99 11.50 9.63 -13.30
C ILE A 99 10.02 9.30 -13.02
N GLU A 100 9.08 10.24 -13.10
CA GLU A 100 7.69 10.06 -12.61
C GLU A 100 6.98 8.73 -12.97
N LYS A 101 7.31 8.10 -14.10
CA LYS A 101 6.71 6.82 -14.56
C LYS A 101 7.62 5.59 -14.45
N HIS A 102 8.89 5.77 -14.11
CA HIS A 102 9.88 4.73 -14.02
C HIS A 102 10.03 4.22 -12.59
N ARG A 103 10.10 2.90 -12.40
CA ARG A 103 10.23 2.26 -11.09
C ARG A 103 11.40 1.29 -11.00
N PHE A 104 11.91 0.81 -12.13
CA PHE A 104 12.89 -0.27 -12.21
C PHE A 104 14.15 0.09 -12.99
N SER A 105 14.09 1.10 -13.87
CA SER A 105 15.23 1.62 -14.62
C SER A 105 15.28 3.15 -14.62
N ILE A 106 16.48 3.71 -14.81
CA ILE A 106 16.68 5.15 -14.98
C ILE A 106 16.76 5.45 -16.49
N PRO A 107 15.86 6.26 -17.06
CA PRO A 107 15.96 6.63 -18.46
C PRO A 107 17.16 7.57 -18.67
N GLU A 108 17.79 7.48 -19.83
CA GLU A 108 18.95 8.33 -20.19
C GLU A 108 18.64 9.84 -20.07
N ALA A 109 17.40 10.22 -20.36
CA ALA A 109 16.91 11.59 -20.26
C ALA A 109 16.88 12.14 -18.82
N ALA A 110 16.94 11.28 -17.80
CA ALA A 110 16.98 11.70 -16.39
C ALA A 110 18.39 12.09 -15.92
N PHE A 111 19.40 12.02 -16.80
CA PHE A 111 20.74 12.44 -16.50
C PHE A 111 21.09 13.79 -17.13
N SER A 112 21.80 14.60 -16.37
CA SER A 112 22.47 15.80 -16.86
C SER A 112 23.91 15.82 -16.35
N PHE A 113 24.74 16.77 -16.81
CA PHE A 113 26.11 16.91 -16.34
C PHE A 113 26.25 18.09 -15.40
N ILE A 114 27.05 17.94 -14.35
CA ILE A 114 27.34 19.04 -13.42
C ILE A 114 28.23 20.09 -14.10
N SER A 115 27.71 21.32 -14.18
CA SER A 115 28.49 22.48 -14.60
C SER A 115 29.47 22.91 -13.50
N PRO A 116 30.60 23.55 -13.84
CA PRO A 116 31.56 24.06 -12.85
C PRO A 116 30.93 24.99 -11.81
N GLU A 117 29.90 25.74 -12.17
CA GLU A 117 29.18 26.64 -11.25
C GLU A 117 28.39 25.91 -10.16
N LYS A 118 28.02 24.65 -10.39
CA LYS A 118 27.25 23.77 -9.50
C LYS A 118 28.13 22.75 -8.74
N SER A 119 29.46 22.89 -8.82
CA SER A 119 30.43 21.98 -8.21
C SER A 119 30.67 22.24 -6.71
N TYR A 120 29.68 22.83 -6.02
CA TYR A 120 29.76 23.14 -4.60
C TYR A 120 28.77 22.28 -3.82
N VAL A 121 29.15 21.87 -2.62
CA VAL A 121 28.27 21.12 -1.70
C VAL A 121 28.07 21.94 -0.44
N ARG A 122 26.87 21.89 0.14
CA ARG A 122 26.60 22.57 1.42
C ARG A 122 27.45 21.97 2.54
N ARG A 123 28.31 22.79 3.18
CA ARG A 123 29.24 22.36 4.25
C ARG A 123 28.53 21.64 5.40
N ARG A 124 27.38 22.15 5.84
CA ARG A 124 26.57 21.55 6.92
C ARG A 124 26.04 20.15 6.59
N SER A 125 25.77 19.86 5.32
CA SER A 125 25.22 18.58 4.88
C SER A 125 26.30 17.50 4.76
N GLY A 126 27.59 17.88 4.82
CA GLY A 126 28.72 16.97 4.70
C GLY A 126 28.92 16.43 3.29
N GLN A 127 29.85 15.47 3.18
CA GLN A 127 30.27 14.88 1.90
C GLN A 127 30.03 13.35 1.85
N GLU A 128 29.23 12.80 2.76
CA GLU A 128 28.96 11.35 2.83
C GLU A 128 28.34 10.80 1.54
N GLY A 129 27.56 11.62 0.83
CA GLY A 129 26.97 11.28 -0.47
C GLY A 129 27.98 11.01 -1.59
N LEU A 130 29.26 11.32 -1.42
CA LEU A 130 30.32 10.94 -2.36
C LEU A 130 30.43 9.42 -2.50
N ALA A 131 30.10 8.67 -1.44
CA ALA A 131 30.08 7.22 -1.45
C ALA A 131 29.04 6.62 -2.41
N LEU A 132 28.02 7.40 -2.80
CA LEU A 132 26.96 6.95 -3.69
C LEU A 132 27.28 7.19 -5.16
N ILE A 133 28.39 7.86 -5.48
CA ILE A 133 28.73 8.19 -6.87
C ILE A 133 29.12 6.95 -7.66
N GLN A 134 29.86 6.05 -7.03
CA GLN A 134 30.36 4.84 -7.69
C GLN A 134 29.30 3.75 -7.64
N ALA A 135 29.08 3.09 -8.77
CA ALA A 135 28.24 1.92 -8.87
C ALA A 135 28.91 0.66 -8.25
N PRO A 136 28.11 -0.33 -7.80
CA PRO A 136 26.65 -0.38 -7.83
C PRO A 136 26.00 0.39 -6.68
N HIS A 137 24.87 1.03 -6.96
CA HIS A 137 24.06 1.70 -5.94
C HIS A 137 22.55 1.64 -6.26
N ILE A 138 21.72 1.89 -5.25
CA ILE A 138 20.27 2.08 -5.39
C ILE A 138 19.88 3.49 -4.99
N VAL A 139 18.89 4.03 -5.70
CA VAL A 139 18.21 5.28 -5.36
C VAL A 139 16.87 4.93 -4.73
N ILE A 140 16.67 5.33 -3.48
CA ILE A 140 15.47 5.06 -2.70
C ILE A 140 14.61 6.31 -2.63
N ASN A 141 13.37 6.15 -3.07
CA ASN A 141 12.31 7.13 -3.01
C ASN A 141 11.01 6.45 -2.54
N PRO A 142 10.07 7.16 -1.91
CA PRO A 142 8.78 6.57 -1.51
C PRO A 142 7.98 5.94 -2.66
N GLN A 143 8.19 6.42 -3.88
CA GLN A 143 7.49 5.93 -5.06
C GLN A 143 8.26 4.85 -5.84
N TYR A 144 9.58 4.77 -5.71
CA TYR A 144 10.44 3.87 -6.48
C TYR A 144 11.75 3.53 -5.73
N CYS A 145 12.30 2.35 -5.97
CA CYS A 145 13.64 1.99 -5.54
C CYS A 145 14.41 1.37 -6.70
N ILE A 146 15.30 2.16 -7.32
CA ILE A 146 15.93 1.81 -8.60
C ILE A 146 17.38 1.44 -8.38
N PHE A 147 17.79 0.28 -8.92
CA PHE A 147 19.18 -0.15 -9.00
C PHE A 147 19.87 0.47 -10.21
N SER A 148 21.14 0.84 -10.06
CA SER A 148 22.00 1.21 -11.17
C SER A 148 23.42 0.67 -11.04
N ASP A 149 23.95 0.30 -12.19
CA ASP A 149 25.34 -0.12 -12.43
C ASP A 149 26.18 1.00 -13.08
N GLN A 150 25.65 2.23 -13.17
CA GLN A 150 26.32 3.37 -13.76
C GLN A 150 26.73 4.39 -12.69
N ASP A 151 27.88 5.04 -12.90
CA ASP A 151 28.36 6.09 -12.00
C ASP A 151 27.58 7.40 -12.22
N PHE A 152 26.92 7.92 -11.19
CA PHE A 152 26.27 9.23 -11.21
C PHE A 152 26.05 9.78 -9.80
N ILE A 153 25.78 11.09 -9.72
CA ILE A 153 25.53 11.80 -8.47
C ILE A 153 24.04 11.77 -8.15
N ILE A 154 23.72 11.26 -6.96
CA ILE A 154 22.38 11.34 -6.36
C ILE A 154 22.25 12.70 -5.66
N PRO A 155 21.26 13.54 -6.01
CA PRO A 155 21.07 14.85 -5.37
C PRO A 155 20.43 14.73 -3.98
N ASP A 156 20.56 15.81 -3.21
CA ASP A 156 19.91 15.96 -1.91
C ASP A 156 18.39 15.74 -1.98
N SER A 157 17.83 15.26 -0.87
CA SER A 157 16.46 14.74 -0.69
C SER A 157 16.25 13.28 -1.07
N GLN A 158 17.12 12.66 -1.85
CA GLN A 158 17.10 11.22 -2.08
C GLN A 158 18.01 10.51 -1.08
N VAL A 159 17.69 9.25 -0.82
CA VAL A 159 18.52 8.33 -0.02
C VAL A 159 19.06 7.27 -0.97
N GLY A 160 20.31 6.86 -0.78
CA GLY A 160 20.87 5.77 -1.56
C GLY A 160 21.65 4.79 -0.70
N ILE A 161 21.85 3.60 -1.26
CA ILE A 161 22.73 2.57 -0.72
C ILE A 161 23.74 2.21 -1.79
N SER A 162 25.02 2.30 -1.48
CA SER A 162 26.09 1.75 -2.32
C SER A 162 26.73 0.52 -1.67
N THR A 163 27.25 -0.38 -2.51
CA THR A 163 28.01 -1.56 -2.07
C THR A 163 29.11 -1.90 -3.09
N THR A 164 29.91 -2.93 -2.79
CA THR A 164 30.92 -3.49 -3.69
C THR A 164 30.28 -4.27 -4.84
N LYS A 165 30.99 -4.40 -5.96
CA LYS A 165 30.52 -5.15 -7.15
C LYS A 165 30.16 -6.62 -6.86
N GLU A 166 30.78 -7.23 -5.85
CA GLU A 166 30.50 -8.61 -5.41
C GLU A 166 29.07 -8.77 -4.88
N GLU A 167 28.46 -7.70 -4.34
CA GLU A 167 27.12 -7.72 -3.75
C GLU A 167 26.05 -7.09 -4.66
N SER A 168 26.33 -6.94 -5.95
CA SER A 168 25.40 -6.34 -6.92
C SER A 168 24.04 -7.05 -6.91
N ASP A 169 24.02 -8.38 -6.90
CA ASP A 169 22.79 -9.18 -6.90
C ASP A 169 21.95 -8.93 -5.63
N LEU A 170 22.60 -8.77 -4.49
CA LEU A 170 21.91 -8.44 -3.24
C LEU A 170 21.26 -7.06 -3.33
N LEU A 171 21.96 -6.10 -3.95
CA LEU A 171 21.42 -4.76 -4.13
C LEU A 171 20.24 -4.74 -5.12
N ARG A 172 20.29 -5.54 -6.20
CA ARG A 172 19.15 -5.77 -7.10
C ARG A 172 17.98 -6.41 -6.36
N ALA A 173 18.23 -7.43 -5.53
CA ALA A 173 17.19 -8.09 -4.74
C ALA A 173 16.52 -7.12 -3.75
N LEU A 174 17.32 -6.27 -3.10
CA LEU A 174 16.83 -5.23 -2.21
C LEU A 174 16.00 -4.19 -2.95
N SER A 175 16.40 -3.78 -4.16
CA SER A 175 15.69 -2.75 -4.93
C SER A 175 14.28 -3.19 -5.32
N VAL A 176 14.10 -4.44 -5.74
CA VAL A 176 12.76 -4.97 -6.06
C VAL A 176 11.91 -5.16 -4.82
N PHE A 177 12.50 -5.61 -3.71
CA PHE A 177 11.78 -5.71 -2.43
C PHE A 177 11.29 -4.35 -1.95
N LEU A 178 12.15 -3.33 -1.95
CA LEU A 178 11.79 -1.97 -1.53
C LEU A 178 10.78 -1.29 -2.48
N SER A 179 10.75 -1.70 -3.76
CA SER A 179 9.78 -1.23 -4.75
C SER A 179 8.40 -1.90 -4.66
N SER A 180 8.26 -2.94 -3.83
CA SER A 180 6.99 -3.68 -3.70
C SER A 180 5.88 -2.85 -3.04
N THR A 181 4.64 -3.17 -3.38
CA THR A 181 3.45 -2.49 -2.83
C THR A 181 3.36 -2.63 -1.32
N ILE A 182 3.83 -3.74 -0.76
CA ILE A 182 3.82 -4.00 0.69
C ILE A 182 4.75 -3.06 1.46
N ILE A 183 5.90 -2.67 0.88
CA ILE A 183 6.80 -1.69 1.50
C ILE A 183 6.26 -0.28 1.38
N ARG A 184 5.63 0.07 0.24
CA ARG A 184 4.93 1.35 0.10
C ARG A 184 3.79 1.50 1.11
N TYR A 185 3.02 0.42 1.31
CA TYR A 185 1.99 0.33 2.34
C TYR A 185 2.59 0.51 3.76
N TYR A 186 3.68 -0.19 4.08
CA TYR A 186 4.38 -0.04 5.35
C TYR A 186 4.86 1.40 5.61
N LEU A 187 5.56 1.98 4.63
CA LEU A 187 6.10 3.33 4.70
C LEU A 187 4.98 4.36 4.86
N PHE A 188 3.83 4.17 4.21
CA PHE A 188 2.69 5.07 4.38
C PHE A 188 2.23 5.14 5.83
N PHE A 189 2.11 4.02 6.55
CA PHE A 189 1.66 4.05 7.94
C PHE A 189 2.76 4.49 8.91
N CYS A 190 4.02 4.19 8.63
CA CYS A 190 5.12 4.45 9.56
C CYS A 190 5.77 5.84 9.41
N SER A 191 5.75 6.43 8.21
CA SER A 191 6.36 7.74 7.97
C SER A 191 5.40 8.87 8.33
N ALA A 192 5.68 9.68 9.35
CA ALA A 192 4.74 10.71 9.81
C ALA A 192 4.34 11.74 8.73
N SER A 193 5.22 12.03 7.77
CA SER A 193 5.02 13.09 6.77
C SER A 193 4.18 12.66 5.56
N TRP A 194 4.19 11.37 5.18
CA TRP A 194 3.44 10.90 4.01
C TRP A 194 1.92 10.95 4.28
N GLY A 195 1.14 11.62 3.45
CA GLY A 195 -0.33 11.58 3.54
C GLY A 195 -0.96 12.65 4.43
N ILE A 196 -0.13 13.55 4.99
CA ILE A 196 -0.59 14.73 5.75
C ILE A 196 -0.08 16.03 5.09
N GLY A 197 1.09 16.00 4.44
CA GLY A 197 1.70 17.19 3.83
C GLY A 197 2.36 16.90 2.47
N ARG A 198 3.54 17.49 2.23
CA ARG A 198 4.35 17.21 1.04
C ARG A 198 4.71 15.72 1.09
N GLY A 199 4.40 14.95 0.04
CA GLY A 199 4.60 13.48 -0.05
C GLY A 199 6.06 13.00 -0.01
N LYS A 200 6.87 13.58 0.87
CA LYS A 200 8.25 13.22 1.16
C LYS A 200 8.26 12.33 2.40
N VAL A 201 9.11 11.32 2.40
CA VAL A 201 9.40 10.46 3.55
C VAL A 201 10.71 10.94 4.17
N ASN A 202 10.78 10.95 5.50
CA ASN A 202 12.02 11.30 6.19
C ASN A 202 13.06 10.19 5.95
N PRO A 203 14.33 10.50 5.64
CA PRO A 203 15.39 9.50 5.56
C PRO A 203 15.45 8.54 6.77
N GLN A 204 15.11 9.02 7.97
CA GLN A 204 15.04 8.18 9.17
C GLN A 204 13.95 7.10 9.08
N ASP A 205 12.83 7.37 8.42
CA ASP A 205 11.76 6.38 8.23
C ASP A 205 12.21 5.29 7.25
N ILE A 206 13.04 5.65 6.25
CA ILE A 206 13.63 4.71 5.28
C ILE A 206 14.61 3.77 6.00
N LYS A 207 15.43 4.29 6.91
CA LYS A 207 16.34 3.49 7.75
C LYS A 207 15.63 2.43 8.59
N ASN A 208 14.39 2.71 8.99
CA ASN A 208 13.56 1.83 9.81
C ASN A 208 12.68 0.87 8.99
N ILE A 209 12.87 0.77 7.67
CA ILE A 209 12.17 -0.23 6.86
C ILE A 209 12.66 -1.62 7.29
N PRO A 210 11.74 -2.53 7.64
CA PRO A 210 12.10 -3.88 8.00
C PRO A 210 12.38 -4.68 6.72
N ILE A 211 13.50 -5.41 6.72
CA ILE A 211 13.98 -6.17 5.56
C ILE A 211 14.08 -7.67 5.88
N PRO A 212 13.85 -8.55 4.90
CA PRO A 212 14.09 -9.97 5.05
C PRO A 212 15.60 -10.27 5.07
N ASN A 213 15.97 -11.32 5.80
CA ASN A 213 17.26 -11.96 5.64
C ASN A 213 17.19 -12.88 4.41
N PHE A 214 17.55 -12.34 3.24
CA PHE A 214 17.52 -13.09 1.99
C PHE A 214 18.50 -14.27 2.01
N THR A 215 18.02 -15.44 1.60
CA THR A 215 18.88 -16.58 1.28
C THR A 215 19.52 -16.40 -0.10
N GLU A 216 20.68 -17.02 -0.36
CA GLU A 216 21.34 -16.91 -1.67
C GLU A 216 20.45 -17.28 -2.88
N PRO A 217 19.60 -18.32 -2.83
CA PRO A 217 18.67 -18.61 -3.92
C PRO A 217 17.64 -17.49 -4.13
N GLN A 218 17.12 -16.89 -3.05
CA GLN A 218 16.20 -15.77 -3.14
C GLN A 218 16.87 -14.54 -3.74
N VAL A 219 18.11 -14.24 -3.34
CA VAL A 219 18.89 -13.13 -3.91
C VAL A 219 19.03 -13.29 -5.42
N LYS A 220 19.44 -14.47 -5.90
CA LYS A 220 19.60 -14.74 -7.34
C LYS A 220 18.28 -14.63 -8.10
N GLU A 221 17.20 -15.15 -7.54
CA GLU A 221 15.88 -15.11 -8.18
C GLU A 221 15.33 -13.67 -8.25
N LEU A 222 15.50 -12.88 -7.20
CA LEU A 222 15.09 -11.48 -7.14
C LEU A 222 15.97 -10.57 -7.99
N ALA A 223 17.27 -10.83 -8.07
CA ALA A 223 18.18 -10.12 -8.96
C ALA A 223 17.77 -10.30 -10.43
N LYS A 224 17.48 -11.55 -10.83
CA LYS A 224 16.96 -11.85 -12.17
C LYS A 224 15.62 -11.17 -12.44
N LEU A 225 14.73 -11.13 -11.44
CA LEU A 225 13.45 -10.40 -11.56
C LEU A 225 13.69 -8.90 -11.79
N GLN A 226 14.64 -8.30 -11.09
CA GLN A 226 14.99 -6.89 -11.26
C GLN A 226 15.43 -6.59 -12.70
N GLU A 227 16.32 -7.41 -13.25
CA GLU A 227 16.80 -7.28 -14.63
C GLU A 227 15.65 -7.37 -15.64
N GLN A 228 14.78 -8.37 -15.47
CA GLN A 228 13.60 -8.57 -16.33
C GLN A 228 12.65 -7.36 -16.29
N LEU A 229 12.33 -6.85 -15.08
CA LEU A 229 11.44 -5.70 -14.93
C LEU A 229 12.06 -4.43 -15.53
N ALA A 230 13.36 -4.21 -15.34
CA ALA A 230 14.07 -3.07 -15.91
C ALA A 230 14.11 -3.11 -17.44
N GLU A 231 14.31 -4.28 -18.05
CA GLU A 231 14.29 -4.47 -19.50
C GLU A 231 12.88 -4.23 -20.09
N MET A 232 11.84 -4.79 -19.45
CA MET A 232 10.45 -4.59 -19.87
C MET A 232 10.00 -3.13 -19.73
N GLU A 233 10.44 -2.43 -18.69
CA GLU A 233 10.16 -1.00 -18.50
C GLU A 233 10.86 -0.15 -19.57
N SER A 234 12.13 -0.46 -19.87
CA SER A 234 12.93 0.29 -20.84
C SER A 234 12.44 0.08 -22.28
N SER A 235 11.98 -1.12 -22.62
CA SER A 235 11.37 -1.44 -23.92
C SER A 235 9.92 -0.95 -24.05
N LYS A 236 9.31 -0.43 -22.97
CA LYS A 236 7.89 -0.05 -22.89
C LYS A 236 6.95 -1.18 -23.31
N ALA A 237 7.35 -2.43 -23.08
CA ALA A 237 6.57 -3.61 -23.47
C ALA A 237 5.30 -3.78 -22.62
N CYS A 238 5.34 -3.36 -21.35
CA CYS A 238 4.24 -3.45 -20.41
C CYS A 238 3.97 -2.10 -19.74
N SER A 239 2.74 -1.95 -19.23
CA SER A 239 2.37 -0.81 -18.39
C SER A 239 3.01 -0.89 -17.00
N SER A 240 3.19 0.26 -16.35
CA SER A 240 3.74 0.35 -14.98
C SER A 240 2.90 -0.43 -13.95
N SER A 241 1.58 -0.58 -14.17
CA SER A 241 0.70 -1.38 -13.32
C SER A 241 0.92 -2.88 -13.49
N GLU A 242 1.13 -3.36 -14.72
CA GLU A 242 1.41 -4.77 -14.99
C GLU A 242 2.76 -5.19 -14.40
N LEU A 243 3.79 -4.35 -14.57
CA LEU A 243 5.11 -4.58 -13.97
C LEU A 243 5.04 -4.63 -12.44
N GLN A 244 4.24 -3.74 -11.83
CA GLN A 244 4.02 -3.77 -10.38
C GLN A 244 3.31 -5.05 -9.92
N SER A 245 2.27 -5.49 -10.64
CA SER A 245 1.57 -6.74 -10.32
C SER A 245 2.51 -7.94 -10.42
N MET A 246 3.32 -8.02 -11.48
CA MET A 246 4.32 -9.07 -11.65
C MET A 246 5.35 -9.08 -10.52
N LEU A 247 5.82 -7.90 -10.09
CA LEU A 247 6.70 -7.77 -8.94
C LEU A 247 6.04 -8.30 -7.67
N ASP A 248 4.85 -7.82 -7.34
CA ASP A 248 4.18 -8.13 -6.09
C ASP A 248 3.86 -9.64 -5.99
N ASP A 249 3.39 -10.27 -7.09
CA ASP A 249 3.13 -11.70 -7.15
C ASP A 249 4.41 -12.54 -6.95
N LYS A 250 5.53 -12.11 -7.56
CA LYS A 250 6.81 -12.81 -7.40
C LYS A 250 7.38 -12.64 -6.00
N ILE A 251 7.31 -11.45 -5.42
CA ILE A 251 7.74 -11.16 -4.05
C ILE A 251 6.93 -11.99 -3.05
N GLU A 252 5.61 -12.04 -3.21
CA GLU A 252 4.73 -12.85 -2.38
C GLU A 252 5.15 -14.33 -2.39
N ARG A 253 5.41 -14.89 -3.58
CA ARG A 253 5.83 -16.30 -3.73
C ARG A 253 7.23 -16.56 -3.15
N ILE A 254 8.22 -15.71 -3.47
CA ILE A 254 9.63 -15.91 -3.11
C ILE A 254 9.84 -15.76 -1.60
N LEU A 255 9.17 -14.78 -0.99
CA LEU A 255 9.25 -14.50 0.45
C LEU A 255 8.16 -15.21 1.26
N LYS A 256 7.27 -15.97 0.61
CA LYS A 256 6.14 -16.69 1.23
C LYS A 256 5.27 -15.77 2.10
N LEU A 257 4.92 -14.61 1.55
CA LEU A 257 4.12 -13.63 2.28
C LEU A 257 2.67 -14.10 2.40
N PRO A 258 2.03 -13.90 3.57
CA PRO A 258 0.60 -14.17 3.73
C PRO A 258 -0.24 -13.36 2.74
N LYS A 259 -1.19 -14.02 2.07
CA LYS A 259 -2.04 -13.39 1.05
C LYS A 259 -2.81 -12.17 1.56
N SER A 260 -3.27 -12.23 2.81
CA SER A 260 -3.96 -11.12 3.46
C SER A 260 -3.13 -9.84 3.54
N LEU A 261 -1.80 -9.92 3.64
CA LEU A 261 -0.94 -8.73 3.59
C LEU A 261 -0.92 -8.11 2.20
N SER A 262 -0.79 -8.93 1.15
CA SER A 262 -0.81 -8.46 -0.23
C SER A 262 -2.16 -7.82 -0.59
N ILE A 263 -3.26 -8.42 -0.13
CA ILE A 263 -4.62 -7.89 -0.32
C ILE A 263 -4.75 -6.51 0.34
N LEU A 264 -4.37 -6.38 1.62
CA LEU A 264 -4.42 -5.10 2.34
C LEU A 264 -3.56 -4.03 1.67
N ALA A 265 -2.31 -4.38 1.33
CA ALA A 265 -1.38 -3.44 0.69
C ALA A 265 -1.86 -2.99 -0.70
N SER A 266 -2.29 -3.93 -1.54
CA SER A 266 -2.80 -3.64 -2.89
C SER A 266 -4.04 -2.74 -2.84
N ASP A 267 -5.06 -3.13 -2.07
CA ASP A 267 -6.31 -2.37 -2.01
C ASP A 267 -6.07 -0.99 -1.37
N PHE A 268 -5.16 -0.90 -0.40
CA PHE A 268 -4.78 0.37 0.19
C PHE A 268 -4.14 1.31 -0.85
N ILE A 269 -3.10 0.86 -1.55
CA ILE A 269 -2.34 1.70 -2.48
C ILE A 269 -3.17 2.06 -3.72
N ASN A 270 -3.93 1.12 -4.26
CA ASN A 270 -4.66 1.30 -5.52
C ASN A 270 -6.02 1.99 -5.34
N ILE A 271 -6.63 1.89 -4.15
CA ILE A 271 -7.99 2.39 -3.91
C ILE A 271 -7.97 3.48 -2.83
N LYS A 272 -7.61 3.15 -1.58
CA LYS A 272 -7.72 4.11 -0.46
C LYS A 272 -6.79 5.31 -0.62
N LEU A 273 -5.50 5.07 -0.90
CA LEU A 273 -4.49 6.14 -0.99
C LEU A 273 -4.82 7.18 -2.07
N THR A 274 -5.61 6.81 -3.08
CA THR A 274 -6.05 7.74 -4.14
C THR A 274 -6.88 8.90 -3.59
N LEU A 275 -7.56 8.72 -2.44
CA LEU A 275 -8.31 9.77 -1.74
C LEU A 275 -7.41 10.94 -1.30
N ASN A 276 -6.10 10.68 -1.12
CA ASN A 276 -5.14 11.71 -0.73
C ASN A 276 -4.84 12.72 -1.85
N THR A 277 -5.25 12.46 -3.10
CA THR A 277 -4.86 13.31 -4.25
C THR A 277 -5.78 14.51 -4.50
N GLY A 278 -6.79 14.76 -3.66
CA GLY A 278 -7.63 15.97 -3.71
C GLY A 278 -8.46 16.18 -5.00
N ASN A 279 -8.28 15.33 -6.02
CA ASN A 279 -9.01 15.38 -7.28
C ASN A 279 -10.43 14.84 -7.08
N ARG A 280 -11.39 15.75 -7.10
CA ARG A 280 -12.77 15.57 -6.63
C ARG A 280 -13.68 14.69 -7.50
N VAL A 281 -13.23 14.21 -8.66
CA VAL A 281 -14.16 13.75 -9.71
C VAL A 281 -14.02 12.26 -10.08
N LEU A 282 -12.88 11.59 -9.86
CA LEU A 282 -12.66 10.22 -10.36
C LEU A 282 -11.69 9.36 -9.51
N THR A 283 -11.74 9.44 -8.18
CA THR A 283 -10.97 8.49 -7.36
C THR A 283 -11.57 7.08 -7.49
N PRO A 284 -10.77 6.02 -7.72
CA PRO A 284 -11.27 4.64 -7.75
C PRO A 284 -12.18 4.29 -6.57
N ALA A 285 -11.86 4.78 -5.37
CA ALA A 285 -12.62 4.54 -4.14
C ALA A 285 -14.12 4.88 -4.23
N THR A 286 -14.51 5.94 -4.95
CA THR A 286 -15.90 6.41 -5.01
C THR A 286 -16.67 5.91 -6.24
N LYS A 287 -16.00 5.22 -7.18
CA LYS A 287 -16.64 4.65 -8.37
C LYS A 287 -17.55 3.48 -7.99
N GLU A 288 -18.53 3.19 -8.85
CA GLU A 288 -19.32 1.98 -8.74
C GLU A 288 -18.43 0.74 -8.93
N PRO A 289 -18.59 -0.31 -8.10
CA PRO A 289 -17.82 -1.54 -8.26
C PRO A 289 -18.23 -2.26 -9.55
N SER A 290 -17.26 -2.75 -10.31
CA SER A 290 -17.51 -3.61 -11.46
C SER A 290 -17.93 -5.01 -11.03
N LYS A 291 -18.48 -5.80 -11.96
CA LYS A 291 -18.78 -7.22 -11.70
C LYS A 291 -17.54 -8.00 -11.25
N VAL A 292 -16.35 -7.66 -11.77
CA VAL A 292 -15.08 -8.29 -11.40
C VAL A 292 -14.67 -7.93 -9.97
N ASP A 293 -14.91 -6.69 -9.54
CA ASP A 293 -14.64 -6.25 -8.17
C ASP A 293 -15.54 -6.99 -7.17
N LEU A 294 -16.84 -7.06 -7.47
CA LEU A 294 -17.82 -7.80 -6.66
C LEU A 294 -17.51 -9.30 -6.60
N GLN A 295 -17.06 -9.88 -7.71
CA GLN A 295 -16.61 -11.28 -7.75
C GLN A 295 -15.39 -11.48 -6.85
N SER A 296 -14.38 -10.63 -6.98
CA SER A 296 -13.16 -10.68 -6.16
C SER A 296 -13.46 -10.52 -4.66
N TYR A 297 -14.39 -9.62 -4.32
CA TYR A 297 -14.91 -9.46 -2.96
C TYR A 297 -15.58 -10.74 -2.46
N GLY A 298 -16.51 -11.31 -3.24
CA GLY A 298 -17.27 -12.49 -2.85
C GLY A 298 -16.39 -13.73 -2.67
N GLU A 299 -15.42 -13.94 -3.56
CA GLU A 299 -14.45 -15.02 -3.47
C GLU A 299 -13.56 -14.88 -2.23
N CYS A 300 -13.10 -13.65 -1.94
CA CYS A 300 -12.31 -13.35 -0.73
C CYS A 300 -13.12 -13.63 0.54
N LEU A 301 -14.37 -13.14 0.60
CA LEU A 301 -15.27 -13.34 1.74
C LEU A 301 -15.54 -14.84 1.97
N ARG A 302 -15.88 -15.58 0.92
CA ARG A 302 -16.11 -17.03 0.98
C ARG A 302 -14.87 -17.75 1.51
N THR A 303 -13.69 -17.46 0.94
CA THR A 303 -12.45 -18.14 1.30
C THR A 303 -12.12 -17.95 2.77
N GLU A 304 -12.22 -16.73 3.30
CA GLU A 304 -11.94 -16.49 4.72
C GLU A 304 -12.96 -17.15 5.65
N LEU A 305 -14.23 -17.22 5.25
CA LEU A 305 -15.27 -17.88 6.04
C LEU A 305 -15.13 -19.42 6.02
N ASP A 306 -14.81 -20.00 4.86
CA ASP A 306 -14.54 -21.43 4.72
C ASP A 306 -13.27 -21.82 5.51
N ASP A 307 -12.20 -21.04 5.40
CA ASP A 307 -10.94 -21.23 6.14
C ASP A 307 -11.16 -21.16 7.67
N PHE A 308 -12.12 -20.34 8.14
CA PHE A 308 -12.47 -20.27 9.55
C PHE A 308 -13.16 -21.54 10.07
N ILE A 309 -14.03 -22.17 9.27
CA ILE A 309 -14.68 -23.44 9.66
C ILE A 309 -13.67 -24.59 9.62
N GLY A 310 -12.89 -24.70 8.54
CA GLY A 310 -11.77 -25.63 8.43
C GLY A 310 -12.14 -27.12 8.43
N ASP A 311 -13.40 -27.49 8.22
CA ASP A 311 -13.87 -28.89 8.24
C ASP A 311 -13.85 -29.58 6.86
N GLY A 312 -13.68 -28.80 5.79
CA GLY A 312 -13.65 -29.25 4.40
C GLY A 312 -14.97 -29.84 3.88
N LYS A 313 -16.07 -29.67 4.61
CA LYS A 313 -17.40 -30.22 4.29
C LYS A 313 -18.52 -29.18 4.34
N THR A 314 -18.22 -28.02 4.90
CA THR A 314 -19.11 -26.89 4.99
C THR A 314 -18.54 -25.75 4.15
N HIS A 315 -19.35 -25.27 3.21
CA HIS A 315 -18.97 -24.17 2.32
C HIS A 315 -19.99 -23.04 2.39
N HIS A 316 -19.51 -21.82 2.28
CA HIS A 316 -20.36 -20.64 2.20
C HIS A 316 -20.76 -20.38 0.76
N LYS A 317 -22.06 -20.25 0.52
CA LYS A 317 -22.59 -19.72 -0.74
C LYS A 317 -22.73 -18.20 -0.60
N VAL A 318 -22.04 -17.48 -1.48
CA VAL A 318 -22.11 -16.02 -1.54
C VAL A 318 -22.88 -15.60 -2.79
N SER A 319 -23.92 -14.79 -2.59
CA SER A 319 -24.79 -14.27 -3.66
C SER A 319 -24.85 -12.75 -3.59
N ILE A 320 -24.47 -12.07 -4.65
CA ILE A 320 -24.40 -10.60 -4.69
C ILE A 320 -25.44 -10.07 -5.67
N ILE A 321 -26.30 -9.22 -5.14
CA ILE A 321 -27.29 -8.47 -5.91
C ILE A 321 -26.88 -7.00 -5.88
N TYR A 322 -26.74 -6.36 -7.03
CA TYR A 322 -26.30 -4.97 -7.09
C TYR A 322 -27.16 -4.10 -8.02
N SER A 323 -27.32 -2.85 -7.63
CA SER A 323 -27.98 -1.77 -8.38
C SER A 323 -27.20 -0.47 -8.22
N LYS A 324 -27.64 0.60 -8.88
CA LYS A 324 -27.04 1.95 -8.72
C LYS A 324 -27.25 2.56 -7.34
N SER A 325 -28.20 2.06 -6.54
CA SER A 325 -28.54 2.64 -5.25
C SER A 325 -27.99 1.84 -4.06
N LEU A 326 -27.81 0.53 -4.24
CA LEU A 326 -27.45 -0.38 -3.15
C LEU A 326 -26.83 -1.67 -3.70
N VAL A 327 -25.92 -2.25 -2.93
CA VAL A 327 -25.44 -3.63 -3.15
C VAL A 327 -25.77 -4.47 -1.91
N ILE A 328 -26.29 -5.67 -2.15
CA ILE A 328 -26.66 -6.66 -1.15
C ILE A 328 -25.82 -7.90 -1.40
N CYS A 329 -25.00 -8.28 -0.42
CA CYS A 329 -24.29 -9.54 -0.40
C CYS A 329 -24.97 -10.48 0.60
N THR A 330 -25.36 -11.67 0.15
CA THR A 330 -26.00 -12.69 0.97
C THR A 330 -25.04 -13.86 1.16
N VAL A 331 -24.81 -14.25 2.40
CA VAL A 331 -24.01 -15.39 2.80
C VAL A 331 -24.92 -16.47 3.38
N GLU A 332 -24.84 -17.68 2.84
CA GLU A 332 -25.57 -18.86 3.30
C GLU A 332 -24.58 -19.98 3.61
N ILE A 333 -24.80 -20.72 4.69
CA ILE A 333 -23.98 -21.90 5.03
C ILE A 333 -24.63 -23.14 4.44
N LEU A 334 -23.87 -23.93 3.68
CA LEU A 334 -24.35 -25.17 3.06
C LEU A 334 -23.36 -26.31 3.29
N TYR A 335 -23.89 -27.50 3.54
CA TYR A 335 -23.10 -28.73 3.50
C TYR A 335 -22.91 -29.16 2.05
N SER A 336 -21.66 -29.25 1.61
CA SER A 336 -21.29 -29.57 0.24
C SER A 336 -19.89 -30.17 0.21
N GLU A 337 -19.64 -31.10 -0.70
CA GLU A 337 -18.28 -31.62 -0.96
C GLU A 337 -17.49 -30.70 -1.90
N THR A 338 -18.14 -29.73 -2.53
CA THR A 338 -17.52 -28.81 -3.50
C THR A 338 -17.72 -27.35 -3.10
N VAL A 339 -16.69 -26.55 -3.38
CA VAL A 339 -16.71 -25.10 -3.23
C VAL A 339 -17.81 -24.49 -4.12
N MET A 340 -18.61 -23.59 -3.54
CA MET A 340 -19.75 -22.98 -4.22
C MET A 340 -19.33 -21.74 -5.01
N ASP A 341 -19.76 -21.64 -6.27
CA ASP A 341 -19.49 -20.46 -7.11
C ASP A 341 -20.23 -19.20 -6.62
N ILE A 342 -19.63 -18.03 -6.90
CA ILE A 342 -20.23 -16.73 -6.57
C ILE A 342 -21.31 -16.39 -7.60
N SER A 343 -22.54 -16.18 -7.13
CA SER A 343 -23.62 -15.70 -7.99
C SER A 343 -23.67 -14.16 -7.94
N ILE A 344 -23.69 -13.51 -9.10
CA ILE A 344 -23.75 -12.04 -9.19
C ILE A 344 -24.85 -11.64 -10.16
N ILE A 345 -25.83 -10.88 -9.66
CA ILE A 345 -27.02 -10.47 -10.41
C ILE A 345 -27.14 -8.94 -10.34
N GLN A 346 -27.22 -8.31 -11.52
CA GLN A 346 -27.53 -6.89 -11.62
C GLN A 346 -29.05 -6.70 -11.71
N ILE A 347 -29.61 -5.83 -10.89
CA ILE A 347 -31.02 -5.44 -10.95
C ILE A 347 -31.16 -4.11 -11.70
N SER A 348 -32.24 -3.95 -12.47
CA SER A 348 -32.54 -2.74 -13.24
C SER A 348 -32.65 -1.50 -12.34
N GLN A 349 -32.43 -0.32 -12.93
CA GLN A 349 -32.25 0.95 -12.21
C GLN A 349 -33.50 1.45 -11.45
N ASP A 350 -34.67 0.86 -11.71
CA ASP A 350 -35.97 1.30 -11.22
C ASP A 350 -36.54 0.44 -10.08
N ASP A 351 -35.73 -0.35 -9.38
CA ASP A 351 -36.21 -1.04 -8.19
C ASP A 351 -36.44 -0.03 -7.04
N THR A 352 -37.67 0.48 -7.00
CA THR A 352 -38.16 1.44 -6.00
C THR A 352 -37.99 0.93 -4.57
N LYS A 353 -37.88 -0.39 -4.34
CA LYS A 353 -37.67 -0.94 -2.99
C LYS A 353 -36.23 -0.72 -2.53
N LEU A 354 -35.23 -1.01 -3.37
CA LEU A 354 -33.82 -0.81 -3.05
C LEU A 354 -33.48 0.66 -2.84
N GLN A 355 -34.08 1.55 -3.65
CA GLN A 355 -33.92 2.99 -3.46
C GLN A 355 -34.47 3.44 -2.10
N LYS A 356 -35.67 3.00 -1.72
CA LYS A 356 -36.25 3.29 -0.39
C LYS A 356 -35.40 2.76 0.77
N ILE A 357 -34.79 1.58 0.62
CA ILE A 357 -33.86 1.05 1.63
C ILE A 357 -32.63 1.95 1.72
N SER A 358 -32.01 2.29 0.59
CA SER A 358 -30.83 3.17 0.53
C SER A 358 -31.09 4.55 1.15
N GLU A 359 -32.27 5.13 0.93
CA GLU A 359 -32.70 6.39 1.56
C GLU A 359 -32.86 6.26 3.08
N LYS A 360 -33.42 5.15 3.57
CA LYS A 360 -33.55 4.90 5.03
C LYS A 360 -32.20 4.65 5.71
N LEU A 361 -31.21 4.13 4.99
CA LEU A 361 -29.84 3.98 5.49
C LEU A 361 -29.08 5.31 5.59
N LYS A 362 -29.60 6.38 4.96
CA LYS A 362 -29.07 7.74 5.08
C LYS A 362 -29.75 8.48 6.23
N GLN A 363 -28.99 8.67 7.31
CA GLN A 363 -29.44 9.49 8.42
C GLN A 363 -28.92 10.93 8.26
N LYS A 364 -29.82 11.92 8.25
CA LYS A 364 -29.43 13.32 8.35
C LYS A 364 -28.95 13.61 9.77
N PHE A 365 -27.67 13.99 9.92
CA PHE A 365 -27.11 14.39 11.21
C PHE A 365 -27.18 15.91 11.40
N SER A 366 -26.90 16.69 10.36
CA SER A 366 -27.04 18.16 10.36
C SER A 366 -27.47 18.69 8.97
N GLN A 367 -27.49 20.01 8.76
CA GLN A 367 -27.84 20.60 7.46
C GLN A 367 -26.94 20.10 6.33
N TRP A 368 -25.65 19.86 6.62
CA TRP A 368 -24.64 19.50 5.61
C TRP A 368 -23.95 18.18 5.92
N ILE A 369 -24.35 17.45 6.97
CA ILE A 369 -23.71 16.20 7.39
C ILE A 369 -24.74 15.07 7.42
N TYR A 370 -24.42 13.98 6.74
CA TYR A 370 -25.22 12.77 6.64
C TYR A 370 -24.37 11.56 7.04
N ILE A 371 -25.00 10.60 7.70
CA ILE A 371 -24.37 9.32 8.05
C ILE A 371 -24.98 8.26 7.13
N GLN A 372 -24.13 7.58 6.37
CA GLN A 372 -24.50 6.44 5.55
C GLN A 372 -24.21 5.16 6.34
N ARG A 373 -25.27 4.48 6.76
CA ARG A 373 -25.16 3.22 7.51
C ARG A 373 -24.94 2.04 6.58
N SER A 374 -24.20 1.05 7.08
CA SER A 374 -24.17 -0.30 6.53
C SER A 374 -25.10 -1.16 7.38
N LEU A 375 -25.71 -2.19 6.79
CA LEU A 375 -26.66 -3.03 7.52
C LEU A 375 -26.29 -4.50 7.38
N PHE A 376 -26.18 -5.18 8.52
CA PHE A 376 -26.08 -6.62 8.62
C PHE A 376 -27.42 -7.17 9.12
N ILE A 377 -28.12 -7.94 8.28
CA ILE A 377 -29.40 -8.56 8.63
C ILE A 377 -29.20 -10.06 8.65
N LYS A 378 -29.53 -10.69 9.77
CA LYS A 378 -29.60 -12.15 9.86
C LYS A 378 -31.05 -12.59 9.67
N GLU A 379 -31.28 -13.51 8.75
CA GLU A 379 -32.57 -14.16 8.50
C GLU A 379 -32.35 -15.67 8.49
N GLU A 380 -32.79 -16.37 9.54
CA GLU A 380 -32.63 -17.83 9.71
C GLU A 380 -31.19 -18.31 9.49
N SER A 381 -30.90 -18.89 8.33
CA SER A 381 -29.60 -19.43 7.91
C SER A 381 -28.84 -18.52 6.93
N ARG A 382 -29.30 -17.28 6.75
CA ARG A 382 -28.77 -16.30 5.79
C ARG A 382 -28.32 -15.04 6.52
N LEU A 383 -27.21 -14.48 6.07
CA LEU A 383 -26.76 -13.16 6.50
C LEU A 383 -26.68 -12.25 5.29
N HIS A 384 -27.32 -11.09 5.36
CA HIS A 384 -27.33 -10.06 4.34
C HIS A 384 -26.47 -8.87 4.77
N ILE A 385 -25.54 -8.47 3.92
CA ILE A 385 -24.67 -7.31 4.06
C ILE A 385 -25.12 -6.28 3.02
N LEU A 386 -25.64 -5.14 3.49
CA LEU A 386 -26.16 -4.07 2.63
C LEU A 386 -25.27 -2.85 2.76
N LYS A 387 -24.66 -2.41 1.66
CA LYS A 387 -23.78 -1.22 1.62
C LYS A 387 -24.00 -0.38 0.38
N SER A 388 -23.52 0.85 0.43
CA SER A 388 -23.53 1.74 -0.73
C SER A 388 -22.68 1.15 -1.88
N PRO A 389 -23.05 1.41 -3.14
CA PRO A 389 -22.35 0.89 -4.32
C PRO A 389 -21.09 1.73 -4.62
N GLN A 390 -20.20 1.88 -3.64
CA GLN A 390 -18.89 2.52 -3.80
C GLN A 390 -17.80 1.46 -3.70
N LEU A 391 -16.83 1.48 -4.60
CA LEU A 391 -15.78 0.46 -4.69
C LEU A 391 -15.04 0.27 -3.36
N ILE A 392 -14.81 1.33 -2.58
CA ILE A 392 -14.16 1.25 -1.26
C ILE A 392 -14.87 0.28 -0.30
N ASN A 393 -16.19 0.08 -0.44
CA ASN A 393 -17.01 -0.81 0.37
C ASN A 393 -17.05 -2.26 -0.15
N TRP A 394 -16.46 -2.54 -1.30
CA TRP A 394 -16.53 -3.82 -2.00
C TRP A 394 -15.16 -4.29 -2.49
N THR A 395 -14.10 -3.99 -1.73
CA THR A 395 -12.72 -4.44 -2.01
C THR A 395 -12.43 -5.77 -1.32
N ARG A 396 -11.38 -6.49 -1.73
CA ARG A 396 -10.97 -7.73 -1.04
C ARG A 396 -10.59 -7.45 0.42
N SER A 397 -9.95 -6.32 0.70
CA SER A 397 -9.65 -5.87 2.06
C SER A 397 -10.91 -5.60 2.90
N GLN A 398 -11.99 -5.12 2.26
CA GLN A 398 -13.28 -4.97 2.93
C GLN A 398 -13.96 -6.33 3.16
N ALA A 399 -13.83 -7.29 2.24
CA ALA A 399 -14.28 -8.66 2.48
C ALA A 399 -13.59 -9.29 3.70
N LEU A 400 -12.30 -9.02 3.90
CA LEU A 400 -11.58 -9.45 5.11
C LEU A 400 -12.17 -8.82 6.39
N LYS A 401 -12.55 -7.53 6.37
CA LYS A 401 -13.17 -6.86 7.53
C LYS A 401 -14.58 -7.41 7.78
N ASP A 402 -15.33 -7.63 6.71
CA ASP A 402 -16.71 -8.13 6.78
C ASP A 402 -16.76 -9.57 7.30
N SER A 403 -15.79 -10.41 6.93
CA SER A 403 -15.71 -11.79 7.43
C SER A 403 -15.59 -11.82 8.96
N ASP A 404 -14.86 -10.90 9.56
CA ASP A 404 -14.75 -10.81 11.03
C ASP A 404 -16.08 -10.44 11.69
N GLU A 405 -16.82 -9.54 11.06
CA GLU A 405 -18.12 -9.09 11.54
C GLU A 405 -19.15 -10.22 11.44
N VAL A 406 -19.16 -10.94 10.31
CA VAL A 406 -19.95 -12.16 10.12
C VAL A 406 -19.62 -13.20 11.19
N ILE A 407 -18.34 -13.51 11.41
CA ILE A 407 -17.89 -14.49 12.40
C ILE A 407 -18.30 -14.04 13.82
N SER A 408 -18.10 -12.77 14.15
CA SER A 408 -18.45 -12.22 15.46
C SER A 408 -19.94 -12.31 15.73
N GLU A 409 -20.78 -12.00 14.75
CA GLU A 409 -22.24 -12.09 14.85
C GLU A 409 -22.72 -13.54 15.03
N ILE A 410 -22.10 -14.49 14.33
CA ILE A 410 -22.40 -15.93 14.50
C ILE A 410 -22.03 -16.39 15.92
N LEU A 411 -20.87 -16.00 16.42
CA LEU A 411 -20.38 -16.39 17.76
C LEU A 411 -21.13 -15.72 18.91
N ALA A 412 -21.56 -14.47 18.76
CA ALA A 412 -22.37 -13.78 19.78
C ALA A 412 -23.73 -14.47 19.96
N ASN A 413 -24.34 -14.90 18.86
CA ASN A 413 -25.63 -15.56 18.87
C ASN A 413 -25.59 -16.99 19.41
N SER A 414 -24.50 -17.75 19.20
CA SER A 414 -24.35 -19.08 19.80
C SER A 414 -24.25 -19.04 21.33
N ARG A 415 -23.69 -17.95 21.88
CA ARG A 415 -23.64 -17.73 23.33
C ARG A 415 -25.01 -17.39 23.91
N ASN A 416 -25.78 -16.54 23.23
CA ASN A 416 -27.13 -16.18 23.68
C ASN A 416 -28.09 -17.37 23.63
N THR A 417 -27.97 -18.29 22.68
CA THR A 417 -28.79 -19.51 22.66
C THR A 417 -28.39 -20.51 23.75
N SER A 418 -27.13 -20.55 24.18
CA SER A 418 -26.69 -21.38 25.31
C SER A 418 -27.11 -20.82 26.67
N GLU A 419 -27.20 -19.50 26.85
CA GLU A 419 -27.66 -18.88 28.11
C GLU A 419 -29.18 -18.94 28.31
N VAL A 420 -29.96 -19.04 27.23
CA VAL A 420 -31.42 -19.23 27.31
C VAL A 420 -31.80 -20.71 27.51
N ALA A 421 -30.86 -21.62 27.27
CA ALA A 421 -31.02 -23.07 27.47
C ALA A 421 -30.48 -23.59 28.82
N SER A 422 -29.90 -22.69 29.64
CA SER A 422 -29.49 -22.93 31.03
C SER A 422 -30.44 -22.24 32.00
#